data_AF-A0AAE0TAX3-F1
#
_entry.id   AF-A0AAE0TAX3-F1
#
_cell.length_a   1.000
_cell.length_b   1.000
_cell.length_c   1.000
_cell.angle_alpha   90.00
_cell.angle_beta   90.00
_cell.angle_gamma   90.00
#
_symmetry.space_group_name_H-M   'P 1'
#
loop_
_entity.id
_entity.type
_entity.pdbx_description
1 polymer ?
#
loop_
_entity_poly.entity_id
_entity_poly.type
_entity_poly.pdbx_seq_one_letter_code
_entity_poly.pdbx_strand_id
1 'polypeptide(L)'
;MHQWRPGYFLTRFGIVIFYGNKIMNSGFDGNKIMKSGFDGNKIMNSGFDGNKIMNSGFDGNKIMNSDFDGNKIMNSGFDGNKIMNSGFDGNKIMNSGFDGNKIMNSGFDGNKIMNSGFDGNKIMNSGFDGNKIMTLALMAIRS
;
A
#
# COMPACT_ATOMS: atom_id res chain seq x y z
N MET A 1 5.78 -17.13 -22.62
CA MET A 1 6.16 -16.84 -21.22
C MET A 1 7.09 -15.63 -21.25
N HIS A 2 6.56 -14.42 -21.12
CA HIS A 2 7.40 -13.22 -21.05
C HIS A 2 8.03 -13.15 -19.65
N GLN A 3 9.32 -13.45 -19.58
CA GLN A 3 10.14 -13.15 -18.40
C GLN A 3 10.36 -11.64 -18.36
N TRP A 4 9.83 -11.00 -17.32
CA TRP A 4 9.98 -9.57 -17.09
C TRP A 4 11.30 -9.32 -16.35
N ARG A 5 12.05 -8.31 -16.78
CA ARG A 5 13.31 -7.89 -16.14
C ARG A 5 13.07 -6.64 -15.29
N PRO A 6 13.59 -6.56 -14.04
CA PRO A 6 13.45 -5.38 -13.21
C PRO A 6 14.26 -4.24 -13.82
N GLY A 7 13.60 -3.13 -14.15
CA GLY A 7 14.23 -1.90 -14.61
C GLY A 7 13.45 -0.71 -14.08
N TYR A 8 14.12 0.14 -13.32
CA TYR A 8 13.59 1.37 -12.74
C TYR A 8 13.06 2.29 -13.84
N PHE A 9 11.74 2.34 -14.03
CA PHE A 9 11.11 3.23 -15.00
C PHE A 9 10.90 4.60 -14.36
N LEU A 10 11.89 5.49 -14.52
CA LEU A 10 11.71 6.94 -14.34
C LEU A 10 10.71 7.42 -15.39
N THR A 11 9.44 7.48 -15.03
CA THR A 11 8.46 8.04 -15.92
C THR A 11 7.50 8.97 -15.20
N ARG A 12 7.59 10.22 -15.63
CA ARG A 12 6.61 11.29 -15.44
C ARG A 12 5.29 10.87 -16.09
N PHE A 13 4.60 9.87 -15.57
CA PHE A 13 3.32 9.41 -16.10
C PHE A 13 2.18 9.68 -15.12
N GLY A 14 1.10 10.21 -15.69
CA GLY A 14 -0.09 10.58 -14.96
C GLY A 14 -0.96 9.40 -14.54
N ILE A 15 -0.68 8.16 -15.00
CA ILE A 15 -1.29 6.88 -14.59
C ILE A 15 -0.33 5.75 -15.00
N VAL A 16 0.00 4.78 -14.13
CA VAL A 16 0.73 3.55 -14.52
C VAL A 16 0.21 2.33 -13.73
N ILE A 17 -0.35 1.34 -14.41
CA ILE A 17 -0.82 0.11 -13.76
C ILE A 17 -0.10 -1.11 -14.35
N PHE A 18 0.45 -1.95 -13.49
CA PHE A 18 1.05 -3.23 -13.87
C PHE A 18 0.07 -4.38 -13.63
N TYR A 19 -0.21 -5.16 -14.67
CA TYR A 19 -1.06 -6.35 -14.59
C TYR A 19 -0.22 -7.62 -14.65
N GLY A 20 -0.52 -8.60 -13.79
CA GLY A 20 0.11 -9.91 -13.90
C GLY A 20 -0.39 -10.95 -12.91
N ASN A 21 -0.38 -12.23 -13.31
CA ASN A 21 -0.70 -13.32 -12.38
C ASN A 21 0.24 -13.38 -11.17
N LYS A 22 1.51 -12.99 -11.36
CA LYS A 22 2.50 -12.92 -10.30
C LYS A 22 3.39 -11.71 -10.55
N ILE A 23 3.35 -10.76 -9.63
CA ILE A 23 4.19 -9.57 -9.61
C ILE A 23 5.16 -9.76 -8.45
N MET A 24 6.47 -9.62 -8.73
CA MET A 24 7.52 -9.84 -7.75
C MET A 24 8.60 -8.78 -7.89
N ASN A 25 9.15 -8.30 -6.79
CA ASN A 25 10.34 -7.43 -6.76
C ASN A 25 10.18 -6.22 -7.69
N SER A 26 9.04 -5.54 -7.61
CA SER A 26 8.66 -4.47 -8.53
C SER A 26 8.42 -3.18 -7.76
N GLY A 27 9.04 -2.08 -8.19
CA GLY A 27 8.97 -0.80 -7.49
C GLY A 27 8.71 0.36 -8.43
N PHE A 28 8.10 1.41 -7.90
CA PHE A 28 8.06 2.72 -8.52
C PHE A 28 8.77 3.72 -7.62
N ASP A 29 9.79 4.39 -8.16
CA ASP A 29 10.51 5.43 -7.44
C ASP A 29 10.33 6.77 -8.16
N GLY A 30 10.01 7.82 -7.41
CA GLY A 30 9.94 9.16 -8.00
C GLY A 30 9.44 10.27 -7.09
N ASN A 31 9.76 11.51 -7.45
CA ASN A 31 9.32 12.68 -6.67
C ASN A 31 7.80 12.83 -6.56
N LYS A 32 7.06 12.37 -7.58
CA LYS A 32 5.60 12.38 -7.60
C LYS A 32 5.12 11.12 -8.31
N ILE A 33 4.41 10.27 -7.58
CA ILE A 33 3.73 9.08 -8.08
C ILE A 33 2.24 9.37 -8.01
N MET A 34 1.55 9.21 -9.13
CA MET A 34 0.14 9.54 -9.23
C MET A 34 -0.59 8.48 -10.04
N LYS A 35 -1.73 8.01 -9.51
CA LYS A 35 -2.62 7.07 -10.21
C LYS A 35 -1.88 5.81 -10.67
N SER A 36 -1.06 5.25 -9.78
CA SER A 36 -0.21 4.11 -10.11
C SER A 36 -0.66 2.86 -9.35
N GLY A 37 -0.48 1.68 -9.93
CA GLY A 37 -0.96 0.46 -9.27
C GLY A 37 -0.31 -0.82 -9.72
N PHE A 38 -0.46 -1.84 -8.89
CA PHE A 38 -0.17 -3.23 -9.23
C PHE A 38 -1.47 -4.03 -9.08
N ASP A 39 -1.88 -4.70 -10.15
CA ASP A 39 -3.04 -5.59 -10.18
C ASP A 39 -2.55 -7.01 -10.50
N GLY A 40 -2.73 -7.92 -9.56
CA GLY A 40 -2.34 -9.30 -9.78
C GLY A 40 -2.75 -10.30 -8.73
N ASN A 41 -2.87 -11.56 -9.12
CA ASN A 41 -3.23 -12.64 -8.19
C ASN A 41 -2.26 -12.79 -7.00
N LYS A 42 -0.97 -12.54 -7.22
CA LYS A 42 0.05 -12.56 -6.17
C LYS A 42 1.00 -11.39 -6.39
N ILE A 43 1.11 -10.52 -5.40
CA ILE A 43 2.05 -9.39 -5.38
C ILE A 43 2.99 -9.60 -4.20
N MET A 44 4.30 -9.58 -4.46
CA MET A 44 5.30 -9.84 -3.43
C MET A 44 6.50 -8.89 -3.57
N ASN A 45 6.97 -8.33 -2.46
CA ASN A 45 8.14 -7.46 -2.42
C ASN A 45 8.01 -6.30 -3.41
N SER A 46 6.88 -5.58 -3.35
CA SER A 46 6.59 -4.50 -4.30
C SER A 46 6.29 -3.19 -3.59
N GLY A 47 6.72 -2.07 -4.14
CA GLY A 47 6.65 -0.80 -3.41
C GLY A 47 6.45 0.44 -4.27
N PHE A 48 6.05 1.51 -3.60
CA PHE A 48 6.09 2.86 -4.13
C PHE A 48 6.95 3.71 -3.20
N ASP A 49 8.04 4.28 -3.70
CA ASP A 49 8.88 5.24 -2.98
C ASP A 49 8.77 6.61 -3.65
N GLY A 50 8.29 7.60 -2.91
CA GLY A 50 8.29 8.95 -3.43
C GLY A 50 7.88 10.05 -2.47
N ASN A 51 8.34 11.27 -2.76
CA ASN A 51 7.98 12.45 -1.97
C ASN A 51 6.46 12.71 -1.90
N LYS A 52 5.72 12.36 -2.95
CA LYS A 52 4.25 12.46 -2.99
C LYS A 52 3.70 11.26 -3.73
N ILE A 53 2.86 10.48 -3.06
CA ILE A 53 2.15 9.34 -3.61
C ILE A 53 0.66 9.64 -3.50
N MET A 54 -0.04 9.60 -4.64
CA MET A 54 -1.46 9.94 -4.69
C MET A 54 -2.25 8.93 -5.53
N ASN A 55 -3.40 8.50 -5.04
CA ASN A 55 -4.33 7.61 -5.75
C ASN A 55 -3.63 6.34 -6.24
N SER A 56 -2.82 5.69 -5.39
CA SER A 56 -2.00 4.54 -5.80
C SER A 56 -2.34 3.29 -5.01
N GLY A 57 -2.22 2.10 -5.61
CA GLY A 57 -2.82 0.91 -5.02
C GLY A 57 -2.15 -0.41 -5.37
N PHE A 58 -2.39 -1.39 -4.50
CA PHE A 58 -2.16 -2.80 -4.78
C PHE A 58 -3.50 -3.51 -4.75
N ASP A 59 -3.85 -4.21 -5.83
CA ASP A 59 -5.04 -5.07 -5.92
C ASP A 59 -4.57 -6.51 -6.19
N GLY A 60 -4.91 -7.42 -5.29
CA GLY A 60 -4.56 -8.81 -5.50
C GLY A 60 -5.06 -9.80 -4.46
N ASN A 61 -5.21 -11.07 -4.87
CA ASN A 61 -5.61 -12.14 -3.96
C ASN A 61 -4.63 -12.35 -2.79
N LYS A 62 -3.33 -12.15 -3.01
CA LYS A 62 -2.30 -12.20 -1.97
C LYS A 62 -1.30 -11.08 -2.17
N ILE A 63 -1.15 -10.23 -1.17
CA ILE A 63 -0.18 -9.14 -1.13
C ILE A 63 0.74 -9.39 0.07
N MET A 64 2.05 -9.38 -0.18
CA MET A 64 3.05 -9.67 0.86
C MET A 64 4.27 -8.77 0.72
N ASN A 65 4.75 -8.20 1.83
CA ASN A 65 5.94 -7.34 1.86
C ASN A 65 5.82 -6.22 0.82
N SER A 66 4.68 -5.53 0.84
CA SER A 66 4.42 -4.44 -0.11
C SER A 66 4.08 -3.17 0.61
N ASP A 67 4.70 -2.06 0.20
CA ASP A 67 4.74 -0.85 1.01
C ASP A 67 4.60 0.43 0.17
N PHE A 68 4.11 1.48 0.83
CA PHE A 68 4.21 2.86 0.35
C PHE A 68 5.14 3.64 1.29
N ASP A 69 6.21 4.20 0.76
CA ASP A 69 7.12 5.09 1.48
C ASP A 69 7.05 6.49 0.84
N GLY A 70 6.69 7.50 1.63
CA GLY A 70 6.71 8.85 1.13
C GLY A 70 6.35 9.95 2.11
N ASN A 71 6.89 11.14 1.86
CA ASN A 71 6.57 12.32 2.67
C ASN A 71 5.07 12.66 2.74
N LYS A 72 4.31 12.39 1.67
CA LYS A 72 2.86 12.55 1.63
C LYS A 72 2.22 11.40 0.86
N ILE A 73 1.35 10.65 1.52
CA ILE A 73 0.59 9.56 0.95
C ILE A 73 -0.90 9.90 1.06
N MET A 74 -1.61 9.86 -0.07
CA MET A 74 -3.02 10.25 -0.13
C MET A 74 -3.83 9.32 -1.02
N ASN A 75 -4.98 8.88 -0.53
CA ASN A 75 -5.91 8.02 -1.26
C ASN A 75 -5.21 6.75 -1.80
N SER A 76 -4.36 6.12 -0.97
CA SER A 76 -3.62 4.93 -1.38
C SER A 76 -4.09 3.70 -0.62
N GLY A 77 -3.98 2.52 -1.21
CA GLY A 77 -4.64 1.34 -0.64
C GLY A 77 -4.02 0.01 -0.99
N PHE A 78 -4.33 -0.97 -0.16
CA PHE A 78 -4.16 -2.38 -0.43
C PHE A 78 -5.54 -3.03 -0.43
N ASP A 79 -5.92 -3.70 -1.51
CA ASP A 79 -7.12 -4.51 -1.62
C ASP A 79 -6.71 -5.96 -1.89
N GLY A 80 -7.07 -6.87 -1.00
CA GLY A 80 -6.77 -8.27 -1.20
C GLY A 80 -7.28 -9.24 -0.17
N ASN A 81 -7.53 -10.48 -0.60
CA ASN A 81 -7.97 -11.55 0.30
C ASN A 81 -6.98 -11.83 1.46
N LYS A 82 -5.68 -11.68 1.22
CA LYS A 82 -4.64 -11.80 2.25
C LYS A 82 -3.59 -10.71 2.07
N ILE A 83 -3.40 -9.90 3.10
CA ILE A 83 -2.39 -8.85 3.16
C ILE A 83 -1.47 -9.15 4.35
N MET A 84 -0.16 -9.21 4.12
CA MET A 84 0.82 -9.53 5.16
C MET A 84 2.06 -8.67 5.04
N ASN A 85 2.54 -8.15 6.18
CA ASN A 85 3.76 -7.34 6.26
C ASN A 85 3.71 -6.17 5.25
N SER A 86 2.64 -5.39 5.28
CA SER A 86 2.44 -4.28 4.35
C SER A 86 2.17 -2.99 5.10
N GLY A 87 2.70 -1.89 4.59
CA GLY A 87 2.78 -0.65 5.34
C GLY A 87 2.60 0.60 4.52
N PHE A 88 2.26 1.66 5.24
CA PHE A 88 2.40 3.03 4.80
C PHE A 88 3.37 3.72 5.76
N ASP A 89 4.49 4.23 5.25
CA ASP A 89 5.43 5.07 5.99
C ASP A 89 5.42 6.48 5.38
N GLY A 90 5.10 7.48 6.20
CA GLY A 90 5.14 8.85 5.71
C GLY A 90 4.81 9.93 6.72
N ASN A 91 5.38 11.12 6.52
CA ASN A 91 5.09 12.29 7.35
C ASN A 91 3.59 12.66 7.41
N LYS A 92 2.85 12.45 6.31
CA LYS A 92 1.40 12.65 6.26
C LYS A 92 0.75 11.54 5.47
N ILE A 93 -0.16 10.81 6.10
CA ILE A 93 -0.96 9.75 5.48
C ILE A 93 -2.43 10.15 5.60
N MET A 94 -3.14 10.14 4.47
CA MET A 94 -4.55 10.53 4.44
C MET A 94 -5.38 9.62 3.56
N ASN A 95 -6.58 9.26 4.01
CA ASN A 95 -7.56 8.44 3.27
C ASN A 95 -6.91 7.16 2.72
N SER A 96 -6.07 6.49 3.52
CA SER A 96 -5.32 5.31 3.06
C SER A 96 -5.72 4.07 3.85
N GLY A 97 -5.74 2.91 3.21
CA GLY A 97 -6.44 1.76 3.78
C GLY A 97 -5.87 0.41 3.40
N PHE A 98 -6.22 -0.57 4.22
CA PHE A 98 -6.11 -1.99 3.90
C PHE A 98 -7.52 -2.57 3.91
N ASP A 99 -7.93 -3.21 2.82
CA ASP A 99 -9.16 -3.97 2.71
C ASP A 99 -8.81 -5.43 2.42
N GLY A 100 -9.23 -6.34 3.29
CA GLY A 100 -8.96 -7.75 3.08
C GLY A 100 -9.51 -8.71 4.11
N ASN A 101 -9.79 -9.94 3.67
CA ASN A 101 -10.27 -10.99 4.57
C ASN A 101 -9.29 -11.32 5.72
N LYS A 102 -7.99 -11.25 5.46
CA LYS A 102 -6.94 -11.45 6.48
C LYS A 102 -5.85 -10.40 6.32
N ILE A 103 -5.62 -9.62 7.36
CA ILE A 103 -4.57 -8.60 7.42
C ILE A 103 -3.66 -8.93 8.61
N MET A 104 -2.36 -9.05 8.36
CA MET A 104 -1.39 -9.41 9.40
C MET A 104 -0.14 -8.52 9.33
N ASN A 105 0.37 -8.10 10.49
CA ASN A 105 1.60 -7.32 10.60
C ASN A 105 1.60 -6.10 9.65
N SER A 106 0.47 -5.39 9.55
CA SER A 106 0.31 -4.29 8.60
C SER A 106 0.09 -2.98 9.33
N GLY A 107 0.60 -1.88 8.81
CA GLY A 107 0.75 -0.68 9.63
C GLY A 107 0.67 0.64 8.88
N PHE A 108 0.44 1.68 9.66
CA PHE A 108 0.66 3.06 9.25
C PHE A 108 1.65 3.68 10.22
N ASP A 109 2.77 4.21 9.71
CA ASP A 109 3.73 4.99 10.47
C ASP A 109 3.76 6.41 9.91
N GLY A 110 3.49 7.41 10.75
CA GLY A 110 3.53 8.78 10.30
C GLY A 110 3.20 9.85 11.33
N ASN A 111 3.79 11.04 11.13
CA ASN A 111 3.54 12.19 12.00
C ASN A 111 2.07 12.62 12.06
N LYS A 112 1.33 12.48 10.94
CA LYS A 112 -0.11 12.79 10.85
C LYS A 112 -0.81 11.72 10.01
N ILE A 113 -1.73 11.00 10.63
CA ILE A 113 -2.54 9.96 9.99
C ILE A 113 -4.01 10.35 10.12
N MET A 114 -4.71 10.47 8.99
CA MET A 114 -6.09 10.95 8.97
C MET A 114 -6.96 10.11 8.03
N ASN A 115 -8.14 9.69 8.49
CA ASN A 115 -9.09 8.87 7.73
C ASN A 115 -8.46 7.58 7.16
N SER A 116 -7.49 7.01 7.87
CA SER A 116 -6.87 5.74 7.50
C SER A 116 -7.40 4.60 8.37
N GLY A 117 -7.36 3.38 7.85
CA GLY A 117 -8.07 2.25 8.45
C GLY A 117 -7.66 0.88 7.94
N PHE A 118 -8.16 -0.13 8.63
CA PHE A 118 -8.16 -1.53 8.22
C PHE A 118 -9.63 -1.97 8.13
N ASP A 119 -10.00 -2.66 7.06
CA ASP A 119 -11.25 -3.37 6.91
C ASP A 119 -10.94 -4.84 6.66
N GLY A 120 -11.48 -5.72 7.50
CA GLY A 120 -11.19 -7.14 7.38
C GLY A 120 -11.78 -8.03 8.45
N ASN A 121 -11.99 -9.29 8.08
CA ASN A 121 -12.55 -10.32 8.97
C ASN A 121 -11.56 -10.75 10.07
N LYS A 122 -10.25 -10.71 9.79
CA LYS A 122 -9.20 -11.06 10.74
C LYS A 122 -8.01 -10.12 10.61
N ILE A 123 -7.77 -9.32 11.64
CA ILE A 123 -6.67 -8.35 11.71
C ILE A 123 -5.79 -8.73 12.90
N MET A 124 -4.49 -8.97 12.68
CA MET A 124 -3.54 -9.35 13.74
C MET A 124 -2.25 -8.55 13.64
N ASN A 125 -1.74 -8.07 14.78
CA ASN A 125 -0.50 -7.31 14.87
C ASN A 125 -0.45 -6.10 13.90
N SER A 126 -1.62 -5.48 13.67
CA SER A 126 -1.74 -4.31 12.81
C SER A 126 -2.09 -3.08 13.62
N GLY A 127 -1.60 -1.92 13.22
CA GLY A 127 -1.75 -0.72 14.02
C GLY A 127 -1.31 0.57 13.35
N PHE A 128 -1.27 1.62 14.17
CA PHE A 128 -0.87 2.97 13.80
C PHE A 128 0.21 3.43 14.75
N ASP A 129 1.29 4.00 14.22
CA ASP A 129 2.29 4.74 14.96
C ASP A 129 2.33 6.19 14.45
N GLY A 130 2.28 7.16 15.36
CA GLY A 130 2.21 8.55 14.96
C GLY A 130 1.79 9.55 16.03
N ASN A 131 2.23 10.80 15.83
CA ASN A 131 1.97 11.90 16.76
C ASN A 131 0.52 12.39 16.76
N LYS A 132 -0.16 12.30 15.60
CA LYS A 132 -1.56 12.73 15.44
C LYS A 132 -2.31 11.72 14.59
N ILE A 133 -3.21 10.99 15.21
CA ILE A 133 -4.01 9.95 14.59
C ILE A 133 -5.49 10.33 14.72
N MET A 134 -6.16 10.55 13.58
CA MET A 134 -7.60 10.80 13.52
C MET A 134 -8.21 9.86 12.47
N THR A 135 -8.54 8.65 12.89
CA THR A 135 -9.08 7.60 12.00
C THR A 135 -10.60 7.62 11.99
N LEU A 136 -11.20 7.25 10.86
CA LEU A 136 -12.66 7.15 10.71
C LEU A 136 -13.18 5.71 10.87
N ALA A 137 -12.31 4.70 10.83
CA ALA A 137 -12.70 3.30 10.76
C ALA A 137 -11.96 2.49 11.83
N LEU A 138 -12.54 2.39 13.02
CA LEU A 138 -12.22 1.36 13.98
C LEU A 138 -13.20 0.20 13.77
N MET A 139 -12.99 -0.61 12.73
CA MET A 139 -13.74 -1.87 12.56
C MET A 139 -12.79 -3.05 12.82
N ALA A 140 -12.99 -3.62 14.01
CA ALA A 140 -12.48 -4.91 14.48
C ALA A 140 -10.96 -5.06 14.69
N ILE A 141 -10.42 -4.34 15.68
CA ILE A 141 -9.38 -4.95 16.53
C ILE A 141 -10.09 -5.98 17.42
N ARG A 142 -10.39 -7.17 16.88
CA ARG A 142 -10.71 -8.34 17.70
C ARG A 142 -9.42 -9.15 17.81
N SER A 143 -8.65 -8.83 18.86
CA SER A 143 -7.61 -9.71 19.41
C SER A 143 -8.20 -11.03 19.88
#